data_AF-A0A518GD58-F1
#
_entry.id   AF-A0A518GD58-F1
#
_cell.length_a   1.000
_cell.length_b   1.000
_cell.length_c   1.000
_cell.angle_alpha   90.00
_cell.angle_beta   90.00
_cell.angle_gamma   90.00
#
_symmetry.space_group_name_H-M   'P 1'
#
loop_
_entity.id
_entity.type
_entity.pdbx_description
1 polymer ?
#
loop_
_entity_poly.entity_id
_entity_poly.type
_entity_poly.pdbx_seq_one_letter_code
_entity_poly.pdbx_strand_id
1 'polypeptide(L)'
;MAATLLKAFVSEAAKRNASPAAIITEVNQRYCEYVMMGHFVTMTLIVIDTHGKRLVYANAGHELPFWQHGSKPPTRMAIGDLVLGVDESTVYNEETAELGEHARVVIVSDGVTEAFDPDEAQYGTH
;
A
#
# COMPACT_ATOMS: atom_id res chain seq x y z
N MET A 1 -17.62 -1.81 7.10
CA MET A 1 -18.29 -1.13 5.96
C MET A 1 -17.28 -0.41 5.03
N ALA A 2 -16.27 0.30 5.56
CA ALA A 2 -15.28 1.00 4.72
C ALA A 2 -14.45 0.09 3.79
N ALA A 3 -13.99 -1.08 4.25
CA ALA A 3 -13.16 -1.99 3.44
C ALA A 3 -13.85 -2.50 2.16
N THR A 4 -15.16 -2.79 2.21
CA THR A 4 -15.93 -3.23 1.03
C THR A 4 -16.08 -2.12 0.01
N LEU A 5 -16.32 -0.88 0.47
CA LEU A 5 -16.40 0.30 -0.39
C LEU A 5 -15.06 0.58 -1.09
N LEU A 6 -13.96 0.59 -0.32
CA LEU A 6 -12.61 0.76 -0.85
C LEU A 6 -12.25 -0.34 -1.86
N LYS A 7 -12.59 -1.60 -1.57
CA LYS A 7 -12.40 -2.70 -2.54
C LYS A 7 -13.14 -2.42 -3.85
N ALA A 8 -14.37 -1.91 -3.79
CA ALA A 8 -15.13 -1.58 -4.99
C ALA A 8 -14.50 -0.43 -5.77
N PHE A 9 -14.05 0.64 -5.10
CA PHE A 9 -13.37 1.77 -5.74
C PHE A 9 -12.06 1.33 -6.41
N VAL A 10 -11.22 0.57 -5.70
CA VAL A 10 -9.97 0.02 -6.25
C VAL A 10 -10.26 -0.88 -7.45
N SER A 11 -11.24 -1.79 -7.34
CA SER A 11 -11.58 -2.72 -8.44
C SER A 11 -12.08 -1.99 -9.68
N GLU A 12 -12.76 -0.86 -9.50
CA GLU A 12 -13.28 -0.05 -10.61
C GLU A 12 -12.18 0.81 -11.24
N ALA A 13 -11.31 1.44 -10.45
CA ALA A 13 -10.16 2.21 -10.92
C ALA A 13 -9.14 1.32 -11.66
N ALA A 14 -8.89 0.10 -11.15
CA ALA A 14 -7.99 -0.88 -11.77
C ALA A 14 -8.42 -1.37 -13.16
N LYS A 15 -9.69 -1.17 -13.56
CA LYS A 15 -10.14 -1.45 -14.93
C LYS A 15 -9.67 -0.41 -15.94
N ARG A 16 -9.38 0.82 -15.48
CA ARG A 16 -9.00 1.96 -16.31
C ARG A 16 -7.51 2.22 -16.30
N ASN A 17 -6.82 1.86 -15.22
CA ASN A 17 -5.41 2.17 -15.04
C ASN A 17 -4.66 0.97 -14.45
N ALA A 18 -3.40 0.80 -14.84
CA ALA A 18 -2.49 -0.20 -14.30
C ALA A 18 -1.47 0.39 -13.32
N SER A 19 -1.33 1.72 -13.27
CA SER A 19 -0.47 2.42 -12.31
C SER A 19 -1.11 2.42 -10.92
N PRO A 20 -0.48 1.83 -9.90
CA PRO A 20 -1.00 1.90 -8.53
C PRO A 20 -1.13 3.33 -8.01
N ALA A 21 -0.22 4.25 -8.37
CA ALA A 21 -0.34 5.67 -7.99
C ALA A 21 -1.63 6.30 -8.53
N ALA A 22 -1.92 6.08 -9.82
CA ALA A 22 -3.13 6.62 -10.43
C ALA A 22 -4.41 6.00 -9.85
N ILE A 23 -4.38 4.70 -9.54
CA ILE A 23 -5.50 4.01 -8.89
C ILE A 23 -5.75 4.61 -7.49
N ILE A 24 -4.72 4.74 -6.66
CA ILE A 24 -4.86 5.29 -5.31
C ILE A 24 -5.32 6.76 -5.37
N THR A 25 -4.81 7.56 -6.31
CA THR A 25 -5.24 8.95 -6.52
C THR A 25 -6.74 9.02 -6.83
N GLU A 26 -7.24 8.19 -7.75
CA GLU A 26 -8.67 8.14 -8.07
C GLU A 26 -9.51 7.65 -6.87
N VAL A 27 -9.02 6.64 -6.15
CA VAL A 27 -9.68 6.11 -4.96
C VAL A 27 -9.78 7.17 -3.86
N ASN A 28 -8.73 7.98 -3.66
CA ASN A 28 -8.72 9.07 -2.69
C ASN A 28 -9.79 10.12 -3.01
N GLN A 29 -9.86 10.56 -4.27
CA GLN A 29 -10.86 11.53 -4.72
C GLN A 29 -12.29 11.04 -4.41
N ARG A 30 -12.60 9.79 -4.79
CA ARG A 30 -13.89 9.16 -4.47
C ARG A 30 -14.10 9.00 -2.97
N TYR A 31 -13.07 8.61 -2.23
CA TYR A 31 -13.20 8.41 -0.79
C TYR A 31 -13.54 9.72 -0.07
N CYS A 32 -12.88 10.83 -0.44
CA CYS A 32 -13.18 12.16 0.04
C CYS A 32 -14.62 12.62 -0.33
N GLU A 33 -15.13 12.24 -1.49
CA GLU A 33 -16.49 12.57 -1.93
C GLU A 33 -17.57 11.83 -1.12
N TYR A 34 -17.39 10.53 -0.86
CA TYR A 34 -18.44 9.67 -0.32
C TYR A 34 -18.37 9.41 1.20
N VAL A 35 -17.23 9.69 1.84
CA VAL A 35 -17.03 9.36 3.26
C VAL A 35 -17.03 10.62 4.11
N MET A 36 -17.63 10.53 5.30
CA MET A 36 -17.70 11.64 6.25
C MET A 36 -16.32 12.22 6.55
N MET A 37 -16.24 13.54 6.63
CA MET A 37 -15.05 14.25 7.10
C MET A 37 -14.55 13.68 8.43
N GLY A 38 -13.24 13.53 8.56
CA GLY A 38 -12.57 12.98 9.74
C GLY A 38 -12.32 11.47 9.72
N HIS A 39 -12.80 10.76 8.69
CA HIS A 39 -12.42 9.37 8.45
C HIS A 39 -11.28 9.28 7.44
N PHE A 40 -10.26 8.49 7.79
CA PHE A 40 -9.11 8.23 6.95
C PHE A 40 -8.77 6.74 6.95
N VAL A 41 -8.07 6.29 5.90
CA VAL A 41 -7.64 4.90 5.76
C VAL A 41 -6.24 4.84 5.18
N THR A 42 -5.41 3.95 5.75
CA THR A 42 -4.12 3.61 5.18
C THR A 42 -4.27 2.61 4.04
N MET A 43 -3.47 2.72 2.99
CA MET A 43 -3.50 1.77 1.87
C MET A 43 -2.10 1.53 1.31
N THR A 44 -1.81 0.29 0.92
CA THR A 44 -0.72 -0.04 0.00
C THR A 44 -1.33 -0.78 -1.18
N LEU A 45 -0.94 -0.41 -2.40
CA LEU A 45 -1.31 -1.11 -3.61
C LEU A 45 -0.06 -1.54 -4.37
N ILE A 46 -0.01 -2.83 -4.71
CA ILE A 46 1.11 -3.43 -5.45
C ILE A 46 0.56 -4.10 -6.69
N VAL A 47 1.14 -3.77 -7.85
CA VAL A 47 0.88 -4.40 -9.13
C VAL A 47 2.11 -5.22 -9.51
N ILE A 48 1.90 -6.52 -9.77
CA ILE A 48 2.97 -7.46 -10.08
C ILE A 48 2.85 -7.87 -11.55
N ASP A 49 3.89 -7.56 -12.33
CA ASP A 49 4.06 -8.01 -13.70
C ASP A 49 5.01 -9.22 -13.72
N THR A 50 4.42 -10.42 -13.78
CA THR A 50 5.16 -11.69 -13.76
C THR A 50 5.92 -11.95 -15.05
N HIS A 51 5.52 -11.34 -16.16
CA HIS A 51 6.19 -11.51 -17.46
C HIS A 51 7.39 -10.56 -17.56
N GLY A 52 7.17 -9.29 -17.24
CA GLY A 52 8.21 -8.25 -17.20
C GLY A 52 9.11 -8.33 -15.97
N LYS A 53 8.85 -9.25 -15.03
CA LYS A 53 9.60 -9.45 -13.78
C LYS A 53 9.80 -8.13 -13.03
N ARG A 54 8.71 -7.41 -12.78
CA ARG A 54 8.71 -6.15 -12.03
C ARG A 54 7.48 -6.02 -11.16
N LEU A 55 7.64 -5.30 -10.07
CA LEU A 55 6.53 -4.87 -9.23
C LEU A 55 6.50 -3.34 -9.24
N VAL A 56 5.31 -2.77 -9.24
CA VAL A 56 5.10 -1.33 -9.08
C VAL A 56 4.24 -1.17 -7.84
N TYR A 57 4.59 -0.25 -6.95
CA TYR A 57 3.81 -0.02 -5.73
C TYR A 57 3.60 1.45 -5.45
N ALA A 58 2.48 1.76 -4.79
CA ALA A 58 2.17 3.05 -4.22
C ALA A 58 1.62 2.86 -2.79
N ASN A 59 1.83 3.85 -1.92
CA ASN A 59 1.47 3.77 -0.51
C ASN A 59 0.82 5.08 -0.03
N ALA A 60 -0.32 4.95 0.63
CA ALA A 60 -1.09 6.01 1.27
C ALA A 60 -1.01 5.84 2.79
N GLY A 61 0.12 6.23 3.38
CA GLY A 61 0.41 6.21 4.81
C GLY A 61 0.28 4.85 5.51
N HIS A 62 0.35 3.74 4.79
CA HIS A 62 0.42 2.41 5.38
C HIS A 62 1.87 2.06 5.75
N GLU A 63 2.06 1.11 6.67
CA GLU A 63 3.41 0.62 6.99
C GLU A 63 4.13 0.17 5.70
N LEU A 64 5.35 0.66 5.49
CA LEU A 64 6.08 0.47 4.24
C LEU A 64 6.40 -1.02 4.04
N PRO A 65 6.08 -1.62 2.88
CA PRO A 65 6.32 -3.03 2.64
C PRO A 65 7.80 -3.40 2.74
N PHE A 66 8.06 -4.64 3.17
CA PHE A 66 9.38 -5.23 3.08
C PHE A 66 9.58 -5.86 1.71
N TRP A 67 10.75 -5.61 1.16
CA TRP A 67 11.19 -6.09 -0.14
C TRP A 67 12.48 -6.86 0.01
N GLN A 68 12.51 -8.08 -0.52
CA GLN A 68 13.70 -8.91 -0.55
C GLN A 68 14.03 -9.28 -2.00
N HIS A 69 15.17 -8.80 -2.49
CA HIS A 69 15.68 -9.17 -3.81
C HIS A 69 16.61 -10.38 -3.70
N GLY A 70 16.10 -11.57 -4.07
CA GLY A 70 16.85 -12.82 -4.04
C GLY A 70 17.30 -13.17 -2.62
N SER A 71 18.60 -13.40 -2.43
CA SER A 71 19.18 -13.73 -1.11
C SER A 71 19.67 -12.51 -0.31
N LYS A 72 19.44 -11.29 -0.80
CA LYS A 72 19.84 -10.08 -0.06
C LYS A 72 18.99 -9.94 1.22
N PRO A 73 19.49 -9.24 2.26
CA PRO A 73 18.65 -8.88 3.40
C PRO A 73 17.40 -8.12 2.95
N PRO A 74 16.24 -8.33 3.59
CA PRO A 74 15.05 -7.54 3.29
C PRO A 74 15.29 -6.06 3.60
N THR A 75 14.78 -5.19 2.73
CA THR A 75 14.82 -3.73 2.86
C THR A 75 13.40 -3.20 2.85
N ARG A 76 13.16 -2.05 3.47
CA ARG A 76 11.88 -1.35 3.32
C ARG A 76 11.81 -0.65 1.96
N MET A 77 10.63 -0.68 1.39
CA MET A 77 10.22 0.23 0.34
C MET A 77 10.20 1.67 0.87
N ALA A 78 10.39 2.67 0.01
CA ALA A 78 10.71 4.03 0.41
C ALA A 78 9.61 5.07 0.14
N ILE A 79 8.67 4.79 -0.76
CA ILE A 79 7.60 5.72 -1.11
C ILE A 79 6.42 5.54 -0.17
N GLY A 80 5.99 6.66 0.42
CA GLY A 80 4.75 6.79 1.16
C GLY A 80 4.24 8.23 1.04
N ASP A 81 2.95 8.36 0.74
CA ASP A 81 2.24 9.63 0.66
C ASP A 81 1.18 9.71 1.77
N LEU A 82 0.39 10.78 1.76
CA LEU A 82 -0.67 11.04 2.74
C LEU A 82 -1.71 9.90 2.79
N VAL A 83 -2.34 9.66 3.93
CA VAL A 83 -3.44 8.69 4.03
C VAL A 83 -4.68 9.15 3.25
N LEU A 84 -5.50 8.19 2.82
CA LEU A 84 -6.73 8.47 2.09
C LEU A 84 -7.71 9.27 2.93
N GLY A 85 -8.44 10.20 2.32
CA GLY A 85 -9.54 10.94 2.97
C GLY A 85 -9.14 12.25 3.64
N VAL A 86 -7.85 12.60 3.69
CA VAL A 86 -7.37 13.84 4.33
C VAL A 86 -7.39 15.03 3.37
N ASP A 87 -6.84 14.85 2.17
CA ASP A 87 -6.81 15.89 1.13
C ASP A 87 -7.15 15.27 -0.23
N GLU A 88 -8.29 15.66 -0.80
CA GLU A 88 -8.80 15.21 -2.10
C GLU A 88 -7.82 15.49 -3.24
N SER A 89 -7.01 16.54 -3.13
CA SER A 89 -6.05 16.96 -4.14
C SER A 89 -4.73 16.19 -4.12
N THR A 90 -4.55 15.29 -3.15
CA THR A 90 -3.34 14.45 -3.04
C THR A 90 -3.14 13.62 -4.30
N VAL A 91 -1.99 13.79 -4.95
CA VAL A 91 -1.50 12.94 -6.03
C VAL A 91 -0.45 12.00 -5.46
N TYR A 92 -0.66 10.70 -5.66
CA TYR A 92 0.20 9.66 -5.10
C TYR A 92 1.34 9.34 -6.05
N ASN A 93 2.46 8.91 -5.47
CA ASN A 93 3.65 8.49 -6.20
C ASN A 93 3.76 6.96 -6.21
N GLU A 94 4.52 6.43 -7.16
CA GLU A 94 4.82 5.00 -7.24
C GLU A 94 6.30 4.74 -7.53
N GLU A 95 6.77 3.60 -7.07
CA GLU A 95 8.12 3.10 -7.36
C GLU A 95 8.02 1.77 -8.08
N THR A 96 9.05 1.47 -8.87
CA THR A 96 9.21 0.15 -9.51
C THR A 96 10.40 -0.58 -8.88
N ALA A 97 10.20 -1.85 -8.54
CA ALA A 97 11.28 -2.75 -8.13
C ALA A 97 11.32 -4.00 -9.02
N GLU A 98 12.52 -4.50 -9.30
CA GLU A 98 12.72 -5.69 -10.12
C GLU A 98 12.36 -6.97 -9.36
N LEU A 99 11.55 -7.84 -9.94
CA LEU A 99 11.27 -9.18 -9.41
C LEU A 99 12.33 -10.17 -9.89
N GLY A 100 13.47 -10.20 -9.21
CA GLY A 100 14.49 -11.22 -9.41
C GLY A 100 14.00 -12.63 -9.06
N GLU A 101 14.80 -13.64 -9.40
CA GLU A 101 14.55 -15.00 -8.93
C GLU A 101 14.55 -15.04 -7.40
N HIS A 102 13.51 -15.63 -6.81
CA HIS A 102 13.28 -15.69 -5.35
C HIS A 102 12.99 -14.35 -4.66
N ALA A 103 12.55 -13.34 -5.41
CA ALA A 103 11.99 -12.11 -4.86
C ALA A 103 10.86 -12.36 -3.86
N ARG A 104 10.82 -11.59 -2.76
CA ARG A 104 9.72 -11.61 -1.78
C ARG A 104 9.27 -10.19 -1.46
N VAL A 105 7.95 -10.01 -1.39
CA VAL A 105 7.32 -8.82 -0.84
C VAL A 105 6.51 -9.26 0.37
N VAL A 106 6.63 -8.54 1.48
CA VAL A 106 5.83 -8.77 2.69
C VAL A 106 5.14 -7.46 3.07
N ILE A 107 3.82 -7.53 3.19
CA ILE A 107 2.96 -6.45 3.69
C ILE A 107 2.42 -6.92 5.03
N VAL A 108 2.46 -6.05 6.03
CA VAL A 108 1.96 -6.34 7.37
C VAL A 108 0.95 -5.27 7.75
N SER A 109 -0.13 -5.67 8.42
CA SER A 109 -1.00 -4.72 9.11
C SER A 109 -0.44 -4.39 10.49
N ASP A 110 -0.92 -3.30 11.07
CA ASP A 110 -0.73 -2.93 12.47
C ASP A 110 -0.99 -4.09 13.44
N GLY A 111 -1.97 -4.95 13.17
CA GLY A 111 -2.25 -6.14 13.99
C GLY A 111 -1.09 -7.13 14.13
N VAL A 112 -0.05 -7.05 13.27
CA VAL A 112 1.20 -7.80 13.44
C VAL A 112 2.20 -7.00 14.26
N THR A 113 2.38 -5.72 13.93
CA THR A 113 3.43 -4.87 14.49
C THR A 113 3.10 -4.38 15.90
N GLU A 114 1.81 -4.25 16.22
CA GLU A 114 1.27 -3.88 17.52
C GLU A 114 0.94 -5.08 18.41
N ALA A 115 1.08 -6.31 17.90
CA ALA A 115 0.92 -7.50 18.71
C ALA A 115 2.02 -7.59 19.77
N PHE A 116 1.67 -8.18 20.91
CA PHE A 116 2.55 -8.31 22.06
C PHE A 116 3.25 -9.67 22.07
N ASP A 117 4.52 -9.66 22.43
CA ASP A 117 5.28 -10.86 22.77
C ASP A 117 4.97 -11.32 24.22
N PRO A 118 5.52 -12.46 24.69
CA PRO A 118 5.29 -12.94 26.05
C PRO A 118 5.80 -12.02 27.17
N ASP A 119 6.67 -11.06 26.86
CA ASP A 119 7.21 -10.07 27.79
C ASP A 119 6.42 -8.75 27.76
N GLU A 120 5.24 -8.74 27.11
CA GLU A 120 4.36 -7.58 26.92
C GLU A 120 5.00 -6.43 26.11
N ALA A 121 6.01 -6.72 25.30
CA ALA A 121 6.57 -5.78 24.33
C ALA A 121 5.89 -5.95 22.96
N GLN A 122 5.64 -4.83 22.27
CA GLN A 122 5.16 -4.90 20.88
C GLN A 122 6.27 -5.41 19.97
N TYR A 123 5.95 -6.27 19.00
CA TYR A 123 6.92 -6.75 18.01
C TYR A 123 7.56 -5.59 17.22
N GLY A 124 6.82 -4.50 17.05
CA GLY A 124 7.28 -3.31 16.35
C GLY A 124 7.66 -3.63 14.91
N THR A 125 8.55 -2.80 14.35
CA THR A 125 8.94 -2.89 12.93
C THR A 125 10.44 -2.68 12.72
N HIS A 126 11.22 -2.96 13.76
CA HIS A 126 12.66 -2.70 13.88
C HIS A 126 13.54 -3.77 13.20
#